data_AF-A0A1H6HXU5-F1
#
_entry.id   AF-A0A1H6HXU5-F1
#
_cell.length_a   1.000
_cell.length_b   1.000
_cell.length_c   1.000
_cell.angle_alpha   90.00
_cell.angle_beta   90.00
_cell.angle_gamma   90.00
#
_symmetry.space_group_name_H-M   'P 1'
#
loop_
_entity.id
_entity.type
_entity.pdbx_description
1 polymer ?
#
loop_
_entity_poly.entity_id
_entity_poly.type
_entity_poly.pdbx_seq_one_letter_code
_entity_poly.pdbx_strand_id
1 'polypeptide(L)'
;MSSSARSDIPPTTLGIELREEGVVVEYLDGRTTLYRGVPTTVEGTLTAGPGKETHVLVTDPTETEGVMTYVNDLKTHDEILEDTGVGRVIFEPGEGEELFPGVAARRAGERTQIEADPETAGGRVFVFVEDDWSERSFEIVSPPAAGIGSFEPDD
;
A
#
# COMPACT_ATOMS: atom_id res chain seq x y z
N MET A 1 18.40 -21.68 -15.08
CA MET A 1 17.43 -21.60 -13.97
C MET A 1 17.46 -20.14 -13.52
N SER A 2 16.60 -19.27 -14.04
CA SER A 2 16.47 -17.92 -13.46
C SER A 2 15.77 -18.10 -12.12
N SER A 3 16.47 -17.80 -11.02
CA SER A 3 15.84 -17.75 -9.71
C SER A 3 14.87 -16.56 -9.71
N SER A 4 13.57 -16.85 -9.64
CA SER A 4 12.51 -15.90 -9.27
C SER A 4 12.69 -15.51 -7.80
N ALA A 5 13.80 -14.85 -7.47
CA ALA A 5 14.01 -14.30 -6.14
C ALA A 5 13.06 -13.13 -6.00
N ARG A 6 12.01 -13.30 -5.21
CA ARG A 6 11.14 -12.19 -4.84
C ARG A 6 11.90 -11.35 -3.83
N SER A 7 12.17 -10.11 -4.21
CA SER A 7 12.94 -9.16 -3.41
C SER A 7 12.17 -7.86 -3.18
N ASP A 8 12.67 -7.02 -2.27
CA ASP A 8 12.12 -5.68 -2.12
C ASP A 8 12.46 -4.84 -3.35
N ILE A 9 11.46 -4.11 -3.84
CA ILE A 9 11.57 -3.26 -5.03
C ILE A 9 11.24 -1.83 -4.61
N PRO A 10 12.11 -0.84 -4.87
CA PRO A 10 11.80 0.55 -4.55
C PRO A 10 10.68 1.06 -5.49
N PRO A 11 9.68 1.80 -4.98
CA PRO A 11 8.65 2.39 -5.81
C PRO A 11 9.19 3.57 -6.62
N THR A 12 8.53 3.85 -7.74
CA THR A 12 8.71 5.07 -8.54
C THR A 12 7.43 5.89 -8.52
N THR A 13 7.53 7.20 -8.77
CA THR A 13 6.37 8.08 -8.90
C THR A 13 5.47 7.65 -10.07
N LEU A 14 4.18 7.51 -9.80
CA LEU A 14 3.11 7.15 -10.73
C LEU A 14 2.13 8.31 -10.89
N GLY A 15 1.44 8.36 -12.03
CA GLY A 15 0.35 9.31 -12.26
C GLY A 15 -0.91 8.90 -11.51
N ILE A 16 -1.54 9.83 -10.80
CA ILE A 16 -2.73 9.60 -9.99
C ILE A 16 -3.85 10.55 -10.43
N GLU A 17 -5.07 10.03 -10.47
CA GLU A 17 -6.25 10.87 -10.64
C GLU A 17 -7.36 10.40 -9.69
N LEU A 18 -7.79 11.29 -8.81
CA LEU A 18 -8.88 11.04 -7.88
C LEU A 18 -10.22 11.43 -8.51
N ARG A 19 -11.15 10.47 -8.58
CA ARG A 19 -12.46 10.65 -9.20
C ARG A 19 -13.58 10.23 -8.24
N GLU A 20 -14.81 10.63 -8.55
CA GLU A 20 -16.00 10.23 -7.78
C GLU A 20 -16.18 8.70 -7.77
N GLU A 21 -15.80 8.02 -8.86
CA GLU A 21 -15.88 6.57 -8.99
C GLU A 21 -14.70 5.80 -8.39
N GLY A 22 -13.65 6.46 -7.89
CA GLY A 22 -12.50 5.81 -7.26
C GLY A 22 -11.14 6.45 -7.57
N VAL A 23 -10.06 5.68 -7.43
CA VAL A 23 -8.67 6.12 -7.60
C VAL A 23 -8.07 5.52 -8.87
N VAL A 24 -7.64 6.38 -9.79
CA VAL A 24 -6.97 5.97 -11.03
C VAL A 24 -5.46 6.02 -10.82
N VAL A 25 -4.78 4.95 -11.22
CA VAL A 25 -3.31 4.83 -11.20
C VAL A 25 -2.81 4.55 -12.61
N GLU A 26 -1.92 5.41 -13.11
CA GLU A 26 -1.19 5.23 -14.36
C GLU A 26 0.21 4.68 -14.09
N TYR A 27 0.47 3.48 -14.59
CA TYR A 27 1.76 2.79 -14.44
C TYR A 27 2.76 3.26 -15.50
N LEU A 28 4.05 3.06 -15.23
CA LEU A 28 5.13 3.48 -16.14
C LEU A 28 5.12 2.74 -17.49
N ASP A 29 4.48 1.57 -17.56
CA ASP A 29 4.29 0.81 -18.80
C ASP A 29 3.09 1.28 -19.64
N GLY A 30 2.41 2.36 -19.22
CA GLY A 30 1.28 2.99 -19.90
C GLY A 30 -0.06 2.30 -19.64
N ARG A 31 -0.12 1.28 -18.78
CA ARG A 31 -1.40 0.73 -18.31
C ARG A 31 -2.02 1.63 -17.25
N THR A 32 -3.35 1.59 -17.18
CA THR A 32 -4.12 2.33 -16.18
C THR A 32 -5.06 1.40 -15.44
N THR A 33 -5.12 1.51 -14.12
CA THR A 33 -6.08 0.81 -13.27
C THR A 33 -6.95 1.80 -12.52
N LEU A 34 -8.24 1.50 -12.40
CA LEU A 34 -9.17 2.22 -11.55
C LEU A 34 -9.53 1.30 -10.38
N TYR A 35 -9.06 1.64 -9.18
CA TYR A 35 -9.54 1.07 -7.93
C TYR A 35 -10.90 1.67 -7.64
N ARG A 36 -11.95 0.85 -7.67
CA ARG A 36 -13.33 1.33 -7.78
C ARG A 36 -13.96 1.60 -6.42
N GLY A 37 -14.83 2.60 -6.41
CA GLY A 37 -15.62 2.99 -5.25
C GLY A 37 -14.92 4.06 -4.41
N VAL A 38 -15.75 4.85 -3.72
CA VAL A 38 -15.27 5.83 -2.76
C VAL A 38 -14.58 5.09 -1.60
N PRO A 39 -13.29 5.38 -1.31
CA PRO A 39 -12.58 4.71 -0.23
C PRO A 39 -13.28 4.89 1.12
N THR A 40 -13.31 3.81 1.91
CA THR A 40 -13.82 3.89 3.27
C THR A 40 -12.79 4.58 4.17
N THR A 41 -13.19 5.64 4.87
CA THR A 41 -12.29 6.36 5.79
C THR A 41 -11.99 5.52 7.03
N VAL A 42 -10.72 5.47 7.42
CA VAL A 42 -10.21 4.77 8.60
C VAL A 42 -9.28 5.72 9.37
N GLU A 43 -9.22 5.59 10.69
CA GLU A 43 -8.34 6.37 11.53
C GLU A 43 -7.14 5.52 11.98
N GLY A 44 -5.93 6.02 11.77
CA GLY A 44 -4.67 5.50 12.28
C GLY A 44 -4.20 4.20 11.65
N THR A 45 -4.93 3.11 11.88
CA THR A 45 -4.47 1.75 11.59
C THR A 45 -5.53 0.97 10.82
N LEU A 46 -5.13 0.35 9.72
CA LEU A 46 -5.92 -0.63 8.99
C LEU A 46 -5.31 -2.02 9.15
N THR A 47 -6.12 -3.00 9.55
CA THR A 47 -5.75 -4.41 9.52
C THR A 47 -6.47 -5.12 8.37
N ALA A 48 -5.72 -5.60 7.39
CA ALA A 48 -6.26 -6.39 6.29
C ALA A 48 -6.75 -7.76 6.77
N GLY A 49 -7.69 -8.35 6.02
CA GLY A 49 -8.11 -9.73 6.25
C GLY A 49 -6.95 -10.72 6.03
N PRO A 50 -6.97 -11.90 6.66
CA PRO A 50 -5.92 -12.90 6.47
C PRO A 50 -5.82 -13.32 5.00
N GLY A 51 -4.58 -13.40 4.49
CA GLY A 51 -4.29 -13.84 3.11
C GLY A 51 -4.72 -12.86 2.01
N LYS A 52 -5.10 -11.62 2.35
CA LYS A 52 -5.44 -10.57 1.38
C LYS A 52 -4.18 -9.89 0.87
N GLU A 53 -4.19 -9.53 -0.42
CA GLU A 53 -3.21 -8.64 -1.02
C GLU A 53 -3.44 -7.23 -0.50
N THR A 54 -2.36 -6.51 -0.19
CA THR A 54 -2.42 -5.18 0.42
C THR A 54 -1.51 -4.24 -0.34
N HIS A 55 -2.11 -3.25 -0.98
CA HIS A 55 -1.40 -2.23 -1.76
C HIS A 55 -1.57 -0.87 -1.08
N VAL A 56 -0.46 -0.16 -0.87
CA VAL A 56 -0.45 1.14 -0.21
C VAL A 56 -0.06 2.20 -1.22
N LEU A 57 -0.93 3.21 -1.39
CA LEU A 57 -0.68 4.37 -2.22
C LEU A 57 -0.56 5.60 -1.34
N VAL A 58 0.53 6.35 -1.51
CA VAL A 58 0.66 7.71 -0.95
C VAL A 58 0.69 8.69 -2.10
N THR A 59 -0.27 9.63 -2.11
CA THR A 59 -0.27 10.71 -3.09
C THR A 59 0.67 11.81 -2.67
N ASP A 60 1.03 12.67 -3.62
CA ASP A 60 1.60 13.97 -3.34
C ASP A 60 0.50 14.97 -2.87
N PRO A 61 0.87 16.17 -2.39
CA PRO A 61 -0.09 17.20 -1.99
C PRO A 61 -0.98 17.71 -3.14
N THR A 62 -0.56 17.55 -4.39
CA THR A 62 -1.34 17.98 -5.56
C THR A 62 -2.37 16.95 -6.00
N GLU A 63 -2.31 15.73 -5.45
CA GLU A 63 -3.16 14.59 -5.78
C GLU A 63 -3.06 14.15 -7.25
N THR A 64 -1.96 14.49 -7.94
CA THR A 64 -1.72 14.13 -9.34
C THR A 64 -0.60 13.10 -9.51
N GLU A 65 0.20 12.91 -8.48
CA GLU A 65 1.31 11.95 -8.46
C GLU A 65 1.27 11.16 -7.14
N GLY A 66 1.93 10.01 -7.12
CA GLY A 66 2.05 9.21 -5.90
C GLY A 66 2.99 8.03 -6.03
N VAL A 67 3.23 7.33 -4.93
CA VAL A 67 4.01 6.08 -4.90
C VAL A 67 3.12 4.94 -4.42
N MET A 68 3.19 3.81 -5.13
CA MET A 68 2.45 2.60 -4.81
C MET A 68 3.42 1.50 -4.36
N THR A 69 3.16 0.89 -3.21
CA THR A 69 3.94 -0.24 -2.69
C THR A 69 3.03 -1.42 -2.36
N TYR A 70 3.39 -2.60 -2.86
CA TYR A 70 2.73 -3.86 -2.53
C TYR A 70 3.40 -4.49 -1.30
N VAL A 71 2.60 -4.78 -0.27
CA VAL A 71 3.11 -5.34 0.98
C VAL A 71 2.89 -6.85 0.99
N ASN A 72 3.98 -7.60 1.17
CA ASN A 72 4.00 -9.07 1.16
C ASN A 72 3.44 -9.69 -0.14
N ASP A 73 3.55 -9.00 -1.28
CA ASP A 73 3.17 -9.60 -2.56
C ASP A 73 4.16 -10.71 -2.97
N LEU A 74 3.64 -11.94 -2.99
CA LEU A 74 4.40 -13.13 -3.38
C LEU A 74 3.94 -13.68 -4.73
N LYS A 75 3.20 -12.92 -5.54
CA LYS A 75 2.72 -13.39 -6.84
C LYS A 75 3.39 -12.68 -7.99
N THR A 76 3.62 -11.38 -7.88
CA THR A 76 4.20 -10.57 -8.97
C THR A 76 5.70 -10.81 -9.10
N HIS A 77 6.18 -10.84 -10.34
CA HIS A 77 7.61 -10.94 -10.62
C HIS A 77 8.26 -9.55 -10.54
N ASP A 78 9.50 -9.50 -10.07
CA ASP A 78 10.28 -8.29 -9.86
C ASP A 78 10.31 -7.42 -11.12
N GLU A 79 10.54 -8.03 -12.30
CA GLU A 79 10.55 -7.33 -13.59
C GLU A 79 9.23 -6.59 -13.89
N ILE A 80 8.09 -7.16 -13.51
CA ILE A 80 6.78 -6.51 -13.73
C ILE A 80 6.65 -5.29 -12.81
N LEU A 81 7.12 -5.40 -11.57
CA LEU A 81 7.07 -4.31 -10.60
C LEU A 81 8.00 -3.16 -11.02
N GLU A 82 9.22 -3.49 -11.43
CA GLU A 82 10.19 -2.53 -11.97
C GLU A 82 9.65 -1.81 -13.21
N ASP A 83 9.08 -2.54 -14.17
CA ASP A 83 8.52 -1.97 -15.41
C ASP A 83 7.28 -1.11 -15.15
N THR A 84 6.47 -1.43 -14.14
CA THR A 84 5.27 -0.67 -13.78
C THR A 84 5.55 0.51 -12.87
N GLY A 85 6.71 0.54 -12.21
CA GLY A 85 7.09 1.52 -11.18
C GLY A 85 6.50 1.23 -9.80
N VAL A 86 5.85 0.08 -9.60
CA VAL A 86 5.29 -0.33 -8.31
C VAL A 86 6.38 -0.87 -7.41
N GLY A 87 6.44 -0.38 -6.17
CA GLY A 87 7.34 -0.90 -5.15
C GLY A 87 6.82 -2.18 -4.50
N ARG A 88 7.70 -2.89 -3.80
CA ARG A 88 7.33 -4.02 -2.96
C ARG A 88 8.20 -4.09 -1.73
N VAL A 89 7.59 -4.49 -0.62
CA VAL A 89 8.30 -4.92 0.59
C VAL A 89 7.80 -6.30 1.03
N ILE A 90 8.69 -7.12 1.56
CA ILE A 90 8.36 -8.45 2.07
C ILE A 90 8.88 -8.59 3.50
N PHE A 91 7.97 -8.87 4.43
CA PHE A 91 8.30 -9.05 5.84
C PHE A 91 8.31 -10.52 6.25
N GLU A 92 9.27 -10.89 7.10
CA GLU A 92 9.16 -12.13 7.88
C GLU A 92 7.99 -12.03 8.88
N PRO A 93 7.47 -13.17 9.38
CA PRO A 93 6.38 -13.15 10.35
C PRO A 93 6.73 -12.33 11.61
N GLY A 94 5.89 -11.36 11.95
CA GLY A 94 6.09 -10.50 13.12
C GLY A 94 7.05 -9.32 12.86
N GLU A 95 7.57 -9.17 11.65
CA GLU A 95 8.35 -8.01 11.24
C GLU A 95 7.48 -6.93 10.61
N GLY A 96 7.99 -5.71 10.63
CA GLY A 96 7.38 -4.55 10.01
C GLY A 96 8.35 -3.39 10.06
N GLU A 97 8.18 -2.47 9.12
CA GLU A 97 9.01 -1.28 9.01
C GLU A 97 8.22 -0.10 8.44
N GLU A 98 8.86 1.07 8.48
CA GLU A 98 8.35 2.27 7.83
C GLU A 98 8.62 2.18 6.32
N LEU A 99 7.56 2.26 5.51
CA LEU A 99 7.65 2.20 4.05
C LEU A 99 8.15 3.54 3.48
N PHE A 100 7.63 4.62 4.05
CA PHE A 100 7.91 6.01 3.73
C PHE A 100 7.56 6.85 4.95
N PRO A 101 8.08 8.09 5.06
CA PRO A 101 7.81 8.96 6.19
C PRO A 101 6.32 9.00 6.53
N GLY A 102 5.97 8.59 7.75
CA GLY A 102 4.59 8.62 8.24
C GLY A 102 3.72 7.45 7.81
N VAL A 103 4.26 6.40 7.17
CA VAL A 103 3.50 5.18 6.87
C VAL A 103 4.34 3.95 7.15
N ALA A 104 3.82 3.06 7.99
CA ALA A 104 4.45 1.81 8.34
C ALA A 104 3.56 0.62 8.00
N ALA A 105 4.19 -0.51 7.74
CA ALA A 105 3.50 -1.77 7.54
C ALA A 105 4.13 -2.89 8.37
N ARG A 106 3.31 -3.86 8.79
CA ARG A 106 3.72 -5.02 9.58
C ARG A 106 2.99 -6.27 9.14
N ARG A 107 3.68 -7.41 9.24
CA ARG A 107 3.09 -8.74 9.13
C ARG A 107 2.67 -9.29 10.50
N ALA A 108 1.36 -9.26 10.76
CA ALA A 108 0.70 -9.82 11.95
C ALA A 108 0.13 -11.21 11.62
N GLY A 109 0.99 -12.23 11.68
CA GLY A 109 0.66 -13.59 11.25
C GLY A 109 0.38 -13.67 9.74
N GLU A 110 -0.87 -13.97 9.37
CA GLU A 110 -1.35 -13.98 7.98
C GLU A 110 -1.98 -12.64 7.54
N ARG A 111 -1.99 -11.64 8.43
CA ARG A 111 -2.57 -10.32 8.18
C ARG A 111 -1.48 -9.29 7.95
N THR A 112 -1.79 -8.30 7.13
CA THR A 112 -1.00 -7.08 6.99
C THR A 112 -1.67 -5.96 7.79
N GLN A 113 -0.90 -5.26 8.60
CA GLN A 113 -1.32 -4.03 9.28
C GLN A 113 -0.63 -2.83 8.65
N ILE A 114 -1.38 -1.77 8.38
CA ILE A 114 -0.87 -0.50 7.87
C ILE A 114 -1.20 0.59 8.90
N GLU A 115 -0.19 1.34 9.32
CA GLU A 115 -0.34 2.56 10.10
C GLU A 115 0.05 3.74 9.24
N ALA A 116 -0.73 4.82 9.27
CA ALA A 116 -0.40 6.02 8.51
C ALA A 116 -0.81 7.31 9.21
N ASP A 117 0.00 8.33 8.99
CA ASP A 117 -0.24 9.73 9.33
C ASP A 117 -0.15 10.57 8.05
N PRO A 118 -1.29 10.95 7.45
CA PRO A 118 -1.31 11.76 6.23
C PRO A 118 -0.57 13.10 6.36
N GLU A 119 -0.52 13.69 7.56
CA GLU A 119 0.20 14.95 7.77
C GLU A 119 1.72 14.75 7.61
N THR A 120 2.26 13.68 8.19
CA THR A 120 3.68 13.31 8.06
C THR A 120 4.01 12.79 6.66
N ALA A 121 3.10 12.02 6.05
CA ALA A 121 3.26 11.50 4.69
C ALA A 121 3.27 12.59 3.62
N GLY A 122 2.73 13.77 3.93
CA GLY A 122 2.68 14.90 3.00
C GLY A 122 1.69 14.68 1.87
N GLY A 123 0.63 13.93 2.11
CA GLY A 123 -0.39 13.60 1.10
C GLY A 123 -1.40 12.58 1.62
N ARG A 124 -2.27 12.09 0.75
CA ARG A 124 -3.33 11.16 1.13
C ARG A 124 -2.81 9.72 1.08
N VAL A 125 -3.25 8.91 2.03
CA VAL A 125 -2.81 7.52 2.16
C VAL A 125 -3.99 6.60 1.92
N PHE A 126 -3.92 5.86 0.81
CA PHE A 126 -4.90 4.86 0.44
C PHE A 126 -4.35 3.45 0.65
N VAL A 127 -5.22 2.55 1.08
CA VAL A 127 -4.90 1.12 1.16
C VAL A 127 -5.95 0.33 0.41
N PHE A 128 -5.50 -0.46 -0.55
CA PHE A 128 -6.33 -1.38 -1.31
C PHE A 128 -6.11 -2.79 -0.78
N VAL A 129 -7.21 -3.45 -0.44
CA VAL A 129 -7.21 -4.82 0.10
C VAL A 129 -7.98 -5.70 -0.87
N GLU A 130 -7.29 -6.60 -1.53
CA GLU A 130 -7.85 -7.41 -2.62
C GLU A 130 -7.55 -8.90 -2.52
N ASP A 131 -8.33 -9.66 -3.29
CA ASP A 131 -8.07 -11.04 -3.67
C ASP A 131 -8.76 -11.33 -5.01
N ASP A 132 -8.73 -12.60 -5.45
CA ASP A 132 -9.32 -13.02 -6.72
C ASP A 132 -10.84 -12.74 -6.86
N TRP A 133 -11.53 -12.37 -5.77
CA TRP A 133 -13.00 -12.23 -5.73
C TRP A 133 -13.50 -10.88 -5.25
N SER A 134 -12.65 -10.06 -4.62
CA SER A 134 -13.06 -8.83 -3.95
C SER A 134 -11.94 -7.80 -3.94
N GLU A 135 -12.34 -6.54 -4.11
CA GLU A 135 -11.49 -5.37 -3.94
C GLU A 135 -12.19 -4.44 -2.94
N ARG A 136 -11.43 -3.87 -2.01
CA ARG A 136 -11.89 -2.81 -1.11
C ARG A 136 -10.83 -1.73 -1.00
N SER A 137 -11.26 -0.48 -1.07
CA SER A 137 -10.42 0.70 -0.90
C SER A 137 -10.69 1.37 0.45
N PHE A 138 -9.61 1.79 1.10
CA PHE A 138 -9.63 2.53 2.35
C PHE A 138 -8.76 3.78 2.23
N GLU A 139 -9.10 4.82 2.97
CA GLU A 139 -8.27 6.01 3.13
C GLU A 139 -7.99 6.21 4.62
N ILE A 140 -6.72 6.26 5.00
CA ILE A 140 -6.33 6.60 6.38
C ILE A 140 -6.29 8.13 6.46
N VAL A 141 -7.14 8.72 7.30
CA VAL A 141 -7.38 10.18 7.33
C VAL A 141 -6.83 10.87 8.59
N SER A 142 -6.27 10.11 9.52
CA SER A 142 -5.78 10.64 10.81
C SER A 142 -4.70 9.72 11.38
N PRO A 143 -3.73 10.26 12.16
CA PRO A 143 -2.64 9.48 12.72
C PRO A 143 -3.11 8.44 13.75
N PRO A 144 -2.36 7.34 13.95
CA PRO A 144 -2.63 6.40 15.02
C PRO A 144 -2.37 7.02 16.38
N ALA A 145 -3.21 6.69 17.37
CA ALA A 145 -3.11 7.26 18.72
C ALA A 145 -1.77 6.95 19.43
N ALA A 146 -1.16 5.81 19.10
CA ALA A 146 0.13 5.39 19.67
C ALA A 146 1.35 5.95 18.92
N GLY A 147 1.17 6.57 17.74
CA GLY A 147 2.24 6.97 16.83
C GLY A 147 2.59 5.88 15.80
N ILE A 148 3.34 6.25 14.76
CA ILE A 148 3.71 5.36 13.65
C ILE A 148 4.75 4.32 14.09
N GLY A 149 4.59 3.08 13.63
CA GLY A 149 5.49 1.97 13.94
C GLY A 149 5.22 1.36 15.32
N SER A 150 4.13 1.75 15.96
CA SER A 150 3.77 1.36 17.33
C SER A 150 2.84 0.16 17.35
N PHE A 151 3.00 -0.74 16.38
CA PHE A 151 2.12 -1.88 16.20
C PHE A 151 1.92 -2.62 17.51
N GLU A 152 0.68 -2.68 17.98
CA GLU A 152 0.36 -3.46 19.17
C GLU A 152 0.67 -4.94 18.88
N PRO A 153 1.38 -5.64 19.78
CA PRO A 153 1.58 -7.07 19.63
C PRO A 153 0.22 -7.78 19.66
N ASP A 154 0.04 -8.78 18.80
CA ASP A 154 -1.09 -9.70 18.89
C ASP A 154 -0.99 -10.45 20.24
N ASP A 155 -2.01 -10.31 21.11
CA ASP A 155 -2.19 -11.05 22.38
C ASP A 155 -2.30 -12.58 22.16
#